data_AF-A0A962MDH1-F1
#
_entry.id   AF-A0A962MDH1-F1
#
_cell.length_a   1.000
_cell.length_b   1.000
_cell.length_c   1.000
_cell.angle_alpha   90.00
_cell.angle_beta   90.00
_cell.angle_gamma   90.00
#
_symmetry.space_group_name_H-M   'P 1'
#
loop_
_entity.id
_entity.type
_entity.pdbx_description
1 polymer ?
#
loop_
_entity_poly.entity_id
_entity_poly.type
_entity_poly.pdbx_seq_one_letter_code
_entity_poly.pdbx_strand_id
1 'polypeptide(L)'
;MTIIGSDGPSILLRAIVQQRIEPGFESHLDELLVWLNKGGPEGELTARLKLHGVAHAVALQRALQLIDQHLFSASRAPHDILGLPADASAKTVRLRYRRLIQAFHPDRQPDRQQWLTERTEQLNRAYHTLKNKTAPPVNPDPTSGPSSRAAPQRVRPAKPRMTSVNVELSSGITLALRLRSMLGAGRSFEKRFFTALFVLCFGFLGYLYYLNKPPAGRLQVSTEPFATVVKETEQQTQVARVSPSPMSLSAASRTDASYLTAGTVRAIE
;
A
#
# COMPACT_ATOMS: atom_id res chain seq x y z
N MET A 1 27.35 -30.70 -4.71
CA MET A 1 26.85 -29.69 -3.74
C MET A 1 26.73 -28.37 -4.48
N THR A 2 25.56 -28.13 -5.08
CA THR A 2 25.31 -26.95 -5.91
C THR A 2 25.08 -25.76 -4.99
N ILE A 3 25.92 -24.74 -5.11
CA ILE A 3 25.70 -23.43 -4.53
C ILE A 3 24.46 -22.86 -5.25
N ILE A 4 23.29 -23.03 -4.65
CA ILE A 4 22.05 -22.36 -5.05
C ILE A 4 22.26 -20.89 -4.66
N GLY A 5 22.98 -20.16 -5.51
CA GLY A 5 22.98 -18.71 -5.50
C GLY A 5 21.54 -18.27 -5.64
N SER A 6 21.06 -17.49 -4.68
CA SER A 6 19.67 -17.08 -4.54
C SER A 6 19.21 -16.24 -5.73
N ASP A 7 18.74 -16.90 -6.78
CA ASP A 7 18.21 -16.25 -7.98
C ASP A 7 16.78 -15.68 -7.74
N GLY A 8 16.38 -15.53 -6.48
CA GLY A 8 15.07 -15.07 -6.06
C GLY A 8 14.64 -13.74 -6.67
N PRO A 9 15.49 -12.68 -6.58
CA PRO A 9 15.21 -11.42 -7.24
C PRO A 9 15.03 -11.57 -8.76
N SER A 10 15.75 -12.50 -9.40
CA SER A 10 15.62 -12.79 -10.83
C SER A 10 14.27 -13.44 -11.16
N ILE A 11 13.84 -14.43 -10.37
CA ILE A 11 12.56 -15.12 -10.53
C ILE A 11 11.40 -14.15 -10.32
N LEU A 12 11.44 -13.36 -9.24
CA LEU A 12 10.40 -12.36 -8.94
C LEU A 12 10.34 -11.27 -10.01
N LEU A 13 11.50 -10.80 -10.50
CA LEU A 13 11.58 -9.84 -11.59
C LEU A 13 10.90 -10.40 -12.85
N ARG A 14 11.27 -11.60 -13.29
CA ARG A 14 10.66 -12.24 -14.48
C ARG A 14 9.16 -12.40 -14.29
N ALA A 15 8.71 -12.90 -13.14
CA ALA A 15 7.30 -13.06 -12.84
C ALA A 15 6.54 -11.72 -12.95
N ILE A 16 7.06 -10.64 -12.35
CA ILE A 16 6.44 -9.30 -12.38
C ILE A 16 6.46 -8.69 -13.79
N VAL A 17 7.57 -8.82 -14.52
CA VAL A 17 7.72 -8.26 -15.86
C VAL A 17 6.79 -8.99 -16.84
N GLN A 18 6.75 -10.32 -16.78
CA GLN A 18 6.00 -11.18 -17.70
C GLN A 18 4.55 -11.44 -17.26
N GLN A 19 4.18 -11.06 -16.02
CA GLN A 19 2.86 -11.34 -15.42
C GLN A 19 2.49 -12.83 -15.44
N ARG A 20 3.49 -13.69 -15.24
CA ARG A 20 3.32 -15.15 -15.20
C ARG A 20 3.93 -15.72 -13.93
N ILE A 21 3.29 -16.76 -13.38
CA ILE A 21 3.85 -17.53 -12.26
C ILE A 21 4.97 -18.42 -12.80
N GLU A 22 6.20 -18.13 -12.39
CA GLU A 22 7.39 -18.89 -12.77
C GLU A 22 7.62 -20.08 -11.81
N PRO A 23 8.28 -21.16 -12.27
CA PRO A 23 8.72 -22.23 -11.39
C PRO A 23 9.57 -21.68 -10.23
N GLY A 24 9.29 -22.11 -9.00
CA GLY A 24 9.96 -21.62 -7.80
C GLY A 24 9.41 -20.31 -7.23
N PHE A 25 8.37 -19.71 -7.83
CA PHE A 25 7.71 -18.52 -7.27
C PHE A 25 7.29 -18.69 -5.80
N GLU A 26 6.77 -19.87 -5.44
CA GLU A 26 6.35 -20.21 -4.08
C GLU A 26 7.45 -20.02 -3.04
N SER A 27 8.68 -20.41 -3.37
CA SER A 27 9.86 -20.28 -2.50
C SER A 27 10.21 -18.81 -2.22
N HIS A 28 9.83 -17.90 -3.12
CA HIS A 28 10.10 -16.47 -3.03
C HIS A 28 8.88 -15.62 -2.65
N LEU A 29 7.73 -16.25 -2.38
CA LEU A 29 6.50 -15.54 -2.00
C LEU A 29 6.69 -14.70 -0.72
N ASP A 30 7.47 -15.19 0.24
CA ASP A 30 7.72 -14.46 1.48
C ASP A 30 8.52 -13.17 1.26
N GLU A 31 9.53 -13.25 0.39
CA GLU A 31 10.37 -12.12 0.00
C GLU A 31 9.53 -11.06 -0.74
N LEU A 32 8.67 -11.51 -1.67
CA LEU A 32 7.74 -10.65 -2.39
C LEU A 32 6.77 -9.94 -1.44
N LEU A 33 6.20 -10.65 -0.46
CA LEU A 33 5.29 -10.07 0.53
C LEU A 33 6.00 -9.05 1.42
N VAL A 34 7.24 -9.31 1.82
CA VAL A 34 8.05 -8.35 2.59
C VAL A 34 8.32 -7.10 1.77
N TRP A 35 8.72 -7.26 0.51
CA TRP A 35 8.94 -6.14 -0.43
C TRP A 35 7.67 -5.31 -0.59
N LEU A 36 6.53 -5.95 -0.81
CA LEU A 36 5.24 -5.29 -0.99
C LEU A 36 4.77 -4.54 0.28
N ASN A 37 5.00 -5.13 1.46
CA ASN A 37 4.61 -4.52 2.73
C ASN A 37 5.47 -3.32 3.13
N LYS A 38 6.71 -3.25 2.65
CA LYS A 38 7.56 -2.06 2.79
C LYS A 38 7.25 -0.97 1.77
N GLY A 39 6.32 -1.21 0.83
CA GLY A 39 6.07 -0.32 -0.30
C GLY A 39 7.18 -0.33 -1.34
N GLY A 40 8.03 -1.38 -1.35
CA GLY A 40 9.10 -1.63 -2.31
C GLY A 40 10.08 -0.51 -2.68
N PRO A 41 10.45 0.47 -1.82
CA PRO A 41 11.41 1.50 -2.22
C PRO A 41 12.85 0.97 -2.25
N GLU A 42 13.15 -0.12 -1.56
CA GLU A 42 14.52 -0.57 -1.31
C GLU A 42 14.71 -2.05 -1.62
N GLY A 43 15.89 -2.37 -2.15
CA GLY A 43 16.34 -3.74 -2.40
C GLY A 43 16.65 -4.02 -3.87
N GLU A 44 17.27 -5.18 -4.07
CA GLU A 44 17.74 -5.65 -5.38
C GLU A 44 16.61 -5.79 -6.41
N LEU A 45 15.43 -6.26 -5.99
CA LEU A 45 14.25 -6.37 -6.86
C LEU A 45 13.82 -5.00 -7.41
N THR A 46 13.80 -3.96 -6.58
CA THR A 46 13.44 -2.59 -7.02
C THR A 46 14.46 -2.02 -7.99
N ALA A 47 15.75 -2.21 -7.71
CA ALA A 47 16.82 -1.78 -8.62
C ALA A 47 16.68 -2.44 -9.99
N ARG A 48 16.41 -3.76 -10.02
CA ARG A 48 16.22 -4.52 -11.26
C ARG A 48 14.95 -4.10 -12.02
N LEU A 49 13.83 -3.89 -11.33
CA LEU A 49 12.58 -3.41 -11.96
C LEU A 49 12.78 -2.04 -12.63
N LYS A 50 13.56 -1.16 -12.00
CA LYS A 50 13.92 0.15 -12.57
C LYS A 50 14.77 0.01 -13.83
N LEU A 51 15.74 -0.91 -13.86
CA LEU A 51 16.54 -1.21 -15.06
C LEU A 51 15.69 -1.71 -16.22
N HIS A 52 14.61 -2.44 -15.93
CA HIS A 52 13.63 -2.89 -16.93
C HIS A 52 12.56 -1.85 -17.28
N GLY A 53 12.67 -0.61 -16.80
CA GLY A 53 11.73 0.47 -17.11
C GLY A 53 10.33 0.28 -16.52
N VAL A 54 10.17 -0.60 -15.53
CA VAL A 54 8.87 -0.84 -14.90
C VAL A 54 8.66 0.21 -13.79
N ALA A 55 7.65 1.06 -13.97
CA ALA A 55 7.26 2.02 -12.94
C ALA A 55 6.88 1.29 -11.64
N HIS A 56 7.29 1.87 -10.50
CA HIS A 56 7.13 1.24 -9.20
C HIS A 56 5.66 0.90 -8.86
N ALA A 57 4.73 1.82 -9.11
CA ALA A 57 3.30 1.59 -8.89
C ALA A 57 2.76 0.42 -9.75
N VAL A 58 3.23 0.30 -10.99
CA VAL A 58 2.88 -0.80 -11.90
C VAL A 58 3.44 -2.12 -11.36
N ALA A 59 4.66 -2.13 -10.83
CA ALA A 59 5.25 -3.32 -10.24
C ALA A 59 4.47 -3.82 -9.01
N LEU A 60 4.08 -2.91 -8.10
CA LEU A 60 3.25 -3.25 -6.94
C LEU A 60 1.91 -3.86 -7.36
N GLN A 61 1.26 -3.26 -8.36
CA GLN A 61 0.00 -3.76 -8.90
C GLN A 61 0.16 -5.18 -9.48
N ARG A 62 1.19 -5.39 -10.32
CA ARG A 62 1.46 -6.69 -10.94
C ARG A 62 1.80 -7.75 -9.90
N ALA A 63 2.57 -7.40 -8.87
CA ALA A 63 2.88 -8.29 -7.76
C ALA A 63 1.61 -8.75 -7.02
N LEU A 64 0.69 -7.85 -6.71
CA LEU A 64 -0.60 -8.22 -6.09
C LEU A 64 -1.42 -9.15 -7.00
N GLN A 65 -1.46 -8.88 -8.31
CA GLN A 65 -2.16 -9.71 -9.27
C GLN A 65 -1.57 -11.12 -9.37
N LEU A 66 -0.25 -11.26 -9.34
CA LEU A 66 0.43 -12.56 -9.34
C LEU A 66 0.13 -13.36 -8.07
N ILE A 67 0.18 -12.70 -6.91
CA ILE A 67 -0.20 -13.33 -5.65
C ILE A 67 -1.67 -13.77 -5.70
N ASP A 68 -2.54 -12.94 -6.29
CA ASP A 68 -3.96 -13.27 -6.42
C ASP A 68 -4.20 -14.52 -7.27
N GLN A 69 -3.61 -14.55 -8.46
CA GLN A 69 -3.67 -15.69 -9.38
C GLN A 69 -3.11 -16.97 -8.75
N HIS A 70 -2.04 -16.83 -7.97
CA HIS A 70 -1.39 -17.95 -7.34
C HIS A 70 -2.18 -18.51 -6.15
N LEU A 71 -2.76 -17.66 -5.30
CA LEU A 71 -3.39 -18.07 -4.03
C LEU A 71 -4.90 -18.31 -4.11
N PHE A 72 -5.61 -17.62 -5.01
CA PHE A 72 -7.08 -17.62 -5.03
C PHE A 72 -7.67 -18.25 -6.30
N SER A 73 -6.94 -19.14 -6.98
CA SER A 73 -7.53 -19.94 -8.05
C SER A 73 -8.64 -20.85 -7.50
N ALA A 74 -9.69 -21.08 -8.29
CA ALA A 74 -10.85 -21.86 -7.86
C ALA A 74 -10.43 -23.23 -7.29
N SER A 75 -11.03 -23.61 -6.16
CA SER A 75 -10.89 -24.93 -5.50
C SER A 75 -9.60 -25.18 -4.69
N ARG A 76 -9.06 -24.18 -4.00
CA ARG A 76 -7.87 -24.32 -3.16
C ARG A 76 -8.17 -24.71 -1.71
N ALA A 77 -7.36 -25.60 -1.13
CA ALA A 77 -7.42 -25.92 0.29
C ALA A 77 -6.97 -24.71 1.14
N PRO A 78 -7.30 -24.65 2.44
CA PRO A 78 -6.89 -23.53 3.30
C PRO A 78 -5.38 -23.28 3.35
N HIS A 79 -4.54 -24.32 3.22
CA HIS A 79 -3.09 -24.18 3.14
C HIS A 79 -2.65 -23.50 1.84
N ASP A 80 -3.27 -23.88 0.72
CA ASP A 80 -3.00 -23.32 -0.61
C ASP A 80 -3.38 -21.84 -0.69
N ILE A 81 -4.49 -21.43 -0.04
CA ILE A 81 -4.92 -20.03 0.05
C ILE A 81 -3.87 -19.18 0.78
N LEU A 82 -3.13 -19.75 1.72
CA LEU A 82 -2.02 -19.06 2.40
C LEU A 82 -0.67 -19.25 1.70
N GLY A 83 -0.59 -20.06 0.64
CA GLY A 83 0.65 -20.36 -0.07
C GLY A 83 1.64 -21.12 0.82
N LEU A 84 1.13 -22.09 1.60
CA LEU A 84 1.90 -22.90 2.52
C LEU A 84 1.75 -24.38 2.19
N PRO A 85 2.79 -25.20 2.43
CA PRO A 85 2.66 -26.64 2.35
C PRO A 85 1.72 -27.16 3.45
N ALA A 86 1.12 -28.33 3.25
CA ALA A 86 0.14 -28.91 4.15
C ALA A 86 0.68 -29.27 5.54
N ASP A 87 2.01 -29.38 5.68
CA ASP A 87 2.75 -29.68 6.91
C ASP A 87 3.29 -28.41 7.62
N ALA A 88 2.93 -27.23 7.14
CA ALA A 88 3.44 -25.97 7.70
C ALA A 88 3.11 -25.81 9.19
N SER A 89 4.12 -25.44 9.98
CA SER A 89 3.94 -25.18 11.41
C SER A 89 2.95 -24.04 11.68
N ALA A 90 2.24 -24.09 12.82
CA ALA A 90 1.32 -23.02 13.24
C ALA A 90 1.98 -21.63 13.30
N LYS A 91 3.28 -21.57 13.65
CA LYS A 91 4.06 -20.32 13.64
C LYS A 91 4.22 -19.76 12.23
N THR A 92 4.53 -20.63 11.26
CA THR A 92 4.64 -20.26 9.84
C THR A 92 3.30 -19.79 9.29
N VAL A 93 2.20 -20.51 9.60
CA VAL A 93 0.83 -20.14 9.24
C VAL A 93 0.49 -18.73 9.72
N ARG A 94 0.72 -18.44 11.00
CA ARG A 94 0.44 -17.11 11.58
C ARG A 94 1.27 -16.00 10.95
N LEU A 95 2.56 -16.25 10.71
CA LEU A 95 3.45 -15.27 10.10
C LEU A 95 3.02 -14.94 8.67
N ARG A 96 2.74 -15.96 7.86
CA ARG A 96 2.30 -15.84 6.47
C ARG A 96 0.98 -15.09 6.37
N TYR A 97 0.00 -15.49 7.17
CA TYR A 97 -1.29 -14.82 7.27
C TYR A 97 -1.14 -13.32 7.56
N ARG A 98 -0.32 -12.94 8.56
CA ARG A 98 -0.10 -11.52 8.89
C ARG A 98 0.46 -10.73 7.71
N ARG A 99 1.42 -11.31 6.97
CA ARG A 99 2.01 -10.67 5.78
C ARG A 99 0.98 -10.49 4.66
N LEU A 100 0.11 -11.49 4.46
CA LEU A 100 -0.96 -11.44 3.45
C LEU A 100 -2.03 -10.41 3.80
N ILE A 101 -2.47 -10.34 5.06
CA ILE A 101 -3.45 -9.32 5.50
C ILE A 101 -2.89 -7.92 5.32
N GLN A 102 -1.61 -7.70 5.63
CA GLN A 102 -0.98 -6.42 5.39
C GLN A 102 -0.89 -6.10 3.88
N ALA A 103 -0.62 -7.09 3.04
CA ALA A 103 -0.58 -6.93 1.58
C ALA A 103 -1.95 -6.57 0.99
N PHE A 104 -3.00 -7.29 1.40
CA PHE A 104 -4.36 -7.19 0.85
C PHE A 104 -5.30 -6.26 1.64
N HIS A 105 -4.77 -5.41 2.52
CA HIS A 105 -5.61 -4.54 3.35
C HIS A 105 -6.41 -3.53 2.48
N PRO A 106 -7.75 -3.41 2.65
CA PRO A 106 -8.61 -2.58 1.80
C PRO A 106 -8.21 -1.10 1.76
N ASP A 107 -7.66 -0.57 2.86
CA ASP A 107 -7.19 0.82 2.93
C ASP A 107 -5.96 1.14 2.04
N ARG A 108 -5.26 0.13 1.49
CA ARG A 108 -4.05 0.38 0.68
C ARG A 108 -4.36 0.88 -0.72
N GLN A 109 -5.51 0.50 -1.28
CA GLN A 109 -5.93 0.91 -2.63
C GLN A 109 -7.44 1.20 -2.63
N PRO A 110 -7.85 2.45 -2.38
CA PRO A 110 -9.26 2.85 -2.32
C PRO A 110 -10.04 2.45 -3.58
N ASP A 111 -9.41 2.53 -4.75
CA ASP A 111 -10.02 2.19 -6.04
C ASP A 111 -10.39 0.70 -6.17
N ARG A 112 -9.78 -0.17 -5.35
CA ARG A 112 -9.97 -1.63 -5.39
C ARG A 112 -10.45 -2.21 -4.06
N GLN A 113 -11.09 -1.37 -3.25
CA GLN A 113 -11.50 -1.75 -1.90
C GLN A 113 -12.38 -3.02 -1.86
N GLN A 114 -13.28 -3.19 -2.83
CA GLN A 114 -14.14 -4.38 -2.91
C GLN A 114 -13.32 -5.65 -3.14
N TRP A 115 -12.46 -5.66 -4.17
CA TRP A 115 -11.58 -6.78 -4.49
C TRP A 115 -10.67 -7.15 -3.31
N LEU A 116 -10.07 -6.15 -2.65
CA LEU A 116 -9.21 -6.37 -1.47
C LEU A 116 -9.98 -6.92 -0.27
N THR A 117 -11.22 -6.45 -0.05
CA THR A 117 -12.11 -6.97 1.01
C THR A 117 -12.40 -8.44 0.78
N GLU A 118 -12.81 -8.83 -0.44
CA GLU A 118 -13.12 -10.22 -0.78
C GLU A 118 -11.92 -11.16 -0.55
N ARG A 119 -10.71 -10.73 -0.92
CA ARG A 119 -9.50 -11.53 -0.71
C ARG A 119 -9.13 -11.61 0.77
N THR A 120 -9.26 -10.51 1.49
CA THR A 120 -9.05 -10.49 2.95
C THR A 120 -10.01 -11.45 3.67
N GLU A 121 -11.27 -11.50 3.28
CA GLU A 121 -12.23 -12.44 3.82
C GLU A 121 -11.85 -13.90 3.54
N GLN A 122 -11.37 -14.21 2.33
CA GLN A 122 -10.88 -15.55 1.99
C GLN A 122 -9.67 -15.94 2.86
N LEU A 123 -8.72 -15.03 3.05
CA LEU A 123 -7.55 -15.24 3.93
C LEU A 123 -7.99 -15.49 5.39
N ASN A 124 -8.95 -14.72 5.89
CA ASN A 124 -9.50 -14.89 7.23
C ASN A 124 -10.14 -16.28 7.38
N ARG A 125 -10.99 -16.68 6.43
CA ARG A 125 -11.62 -18.02 6.43
C ARG A 125 -10.56 -19.12 6.46
N ALA A 126 -9.58 -19.06 5.57
CA ALA A 126 -8.50 -20.05 5.51
C ALA A 126 -7.73 -20.16 6.83
N TYR A 127 -7.30 -19.01 7.39
CA TYR A 127 -6.57 -18.97 8.65
C TYR A 127 -7.39 -19.52 9.82
N HIS A 128 -8.67 -19.18 9.92
CA HIS A 128 -9.55 -19.71 10.97
C HIS A 128 -9.72 -21.23 10.86
N THR A 129 -9.90 -21.77 9.64
CA THR A 129 -9.97 -23.22 9.44
C THR A 129 -8.70 -23.93 9.89
N LEU A 130 -7.53 -23.38 9.57
CA LEU A 130 -6.25 -23.98 9.99
C LEU A 130 -6.04 -23.89 11.50
N LYS A 131 -6.31 -22.72 12.08
CA LYS A 131 -6.19 -22.50 13.53
C LYS A 131 -7.06 -23.46 14.34
N ASN A 132 -8.28 -23.75 13.87
CA ASN A 132 -9.20 -24.64 14.57
C ASN A 132 -8.84 -26.12 14.40
N LYS A 133 -8.21 -26.52 13.29
CA LYS A 133 -7.72 -27.90 13.09
C LYS A 133 -6.55 -28.27 14.01
N THR A 134 -5.73 -27.28 14.38
CA THR A 134 -4.58 -27.49 15.29
C THR A 134 -4.96 -27.30 16.76
N ALA A 135 -6.17 -26.83 17.06
CA ALA A 135 -6.66 -26.81 18.43
C ALA A 135 -6.87 -28.27 18.89
N PRO A 136 -6.36 -28.67 20.07
CA PRO A 136 -6.65 -29.99 20.60
C PRO A 136 -8.17 -30.19 20.67
N PRO A 137 -8.69 -31.40 20.40
CA PRO A 137 -10.11 -31.67 20.51
C PRO A 137 -10.53 -31.30 21.92
N VAL A 138 -11.40 -30.29 22.04
CA VAL A 138 -12.15 -30.06 23.27
C VAL A 138 -12.99 -31.32 23.45
N ASN A 139 -12.56 -32.22 24.34
CA ASN A 139 -13.42 -33.30 24.80
C ASN A 139 -14.70 -32.63 25.31
N PRO A 140 -15.89 -32.90 24.72
CA PRO A 140 -17.13 -32.50 25.35
C PRO A 140 -17.22 -33.32 26.64
N ASP A 141 -17.02 -32.66 27.77
CA ASP A 141 -17.21 -33.27 29.09
C ASP A 141 -18.63 -33.89 29.14
N PRO A 142 -18.78 -35.22 29.30
CA PRO A 142 -20.09 -35.87 29.32
C PRO A 142 -20.86 -35.61 30.63
N THR A 143 -20.35 -34.78 31.55
CA THR A 143 -20.92 -34.59 32.88
C THR A 143 -21.95 -33.44 32.98
N SER A 144 -22.78 -33.25 31.96
CA SER A 144 -23.95 -32.36 32.02
C SER A 144 -25.25 -33.17 31.89
N GLY A 145 -25.55 -33.96 32.92
CA GLY A 145 -26.84 -34.65 33.03
C GLY A 145 -28.01 -33.67 33.21
N PRO A 146 -29.25 -34.04 32.81
CA PRO A 146 -30.41 -33.17 32.91
C PRO A 146 -30.93 -33.12 34.35
N SER A 147 -30.63 -32.03 35.07
CA SER A 147 -31.22 -31.79 36.39
C SER A 147 -32.56 -31.07 36.23
N SER A 148 -33.64 -31.85 36.18
CA SER A 148 -35.00 -31.38 36.41
C SER A 148 -35.36 -31.58 37.88
N ARG A 149 -35.36 -30.52 38.71
CA ARG A 149 -36.28 -30.44 39.86
C ARG A 149 -36.48 -29.03 40.41
N ALA A 150 -37.70 -28.53 40.20
CA ALA A 150 -38.54 -27.67 41.02
C ALA A 150 -37.92 -26.55 41.90
N ALA A 151 -38.36 -25.32 41.60
CA ALA A 151 -38.30 -24.14 42.48
C ALA A 151 -39.33 -24.25 43.65
N PRO A 152 -39.30 -23.37 44.68
CA PRO A 152 -39.78 -21.99 44.50
C PRO A 152 -39.00 -20.87 45.23
N GLN A 153 -38.96 -19.73 44.54
CA GLN A 153 -38.96 -18.31 44.97
C GLN A 153 -38.35 -17.89 46.32
N ARG A 154 -37.37 -16.97 46.26
CA ARG A 154 -37.46 -15.69 46.99
C ARG A 154 -36.60 -14.57 46.39
N VAL A 155 -37.30 -13.57 45.88
CA VAL A 155 -37.01 -12.13 45.76
C VAL A 155 -35.61 -11.64 46.18
N ARG A 156 -34.83 -11.11 45.22
CA ARG A 156 -34.15 -9.81 45.29
C ARG A 156 -33.49 -9.43 43.94
N PRO A 157 -33.58 -8.17 43.48
CA PRO A 157 -33.03 -7.74 42.21
C PRO A 157 -31.54 -7.40 42.36
N ALA A 158 -30.67 -8.17 41.70
CA ALA A 158 -29.26 -7.85 41.60
C ALA A 158 -28.81 -7.94 40.13
N LYS A 159 -28.43 -6.76 39.62
CA LYS A 159 -27.71 -6.40 38.39
C LYS A 159 -27.27 -7.53 37.44
N PRO A 160 -27.44 -7.37 36.11
CA PRO A 160 -26.90 -8.30 35.14
C PRO A 160 -25.35 -8.27 35.19
N ARG A 161 -24.77 -9.36 35.67
CA ARG A 161 -23.33 -9.63 35.62
C ARG A 161 -23.02 -10.18 34.22
N MET A 162 -22.71 -9.29 33.28
CA MET A 162 -22.07 -9.68 32.02
C MET A 162 -20.69 -10.26 32.37
N THR A 163 -20.54 -11.58 32.24
CA THR A 163 -19.24 -12.22 32.15
C THR A 163 -18.59 -11.81 30.83
N SER A 164 -17.82 -10.74 30.89
CA SER A 164 -16.83 -10.40 29.88
C SER A 164 -15.81 -11.53 29.82
N VAL A 165 -15.86 -12.31 28.75
CA VAL A 165 -14.74 -13.16 28.34
C VAL A 165 -13.58 -12.21 28.03
N ASN A 166 -12.61 -12.15 28.93
CA ASN A 166 -11.36 -11.43 28.72
C ASN A 166 -10.57 -12.16 27.64
N VAL A 167 -10.77 -11.74 26.38
CA VAL A 167 -9.78 -11.96 25.34
C VAL A 167 -8.70 -10.90 25.57
N GLU A 168 -7.66 -11.30 26.28
CA GLU A 168 -6.46 -10.51 26.50
C GLU A 168 -5.70 -10.38 25.16
N LEU A 169 -6.15 -9.46 24.31
CA LEU A 169 -5.55 -9.13 23.03
C LEU A 169 -5.26 -7.62 22.98
N SER A 170 -4.01 -7.28 23.27
CA SER A 170 -3.30 -6.04 22.91
C SER A 170 -3.97 -4.71 23.30
N SER A 171 -3.52 -4.16 24.42
CA SER A 171 -3.78 -2.79 24.90
C SER A 171 -3.17 -1.65 24.04
N GLY A 172 -2.59 -1.95 22.87
CA GLY A 172 -2.06 -0.93 21.94
C GLY A 172 -2.92 -0.66 20.70
N ILE A 173 -3.79 -1.59 20.30
CA ILE A 173 -4.52 -1.50 19.01
C ILE A 173 -5.93 -0.90 19.21
N THR A 174 -6.48 -0.99 20.42
CA THR A 174 -7.85 -0.56 20.71
C THR A 174 -8.02 0.96 20.80
N LEU A 175 -6.99 1.72 21.20
CA LEU A 175 -7.10 3.18 21.29
C LEU A 175 -7.13 3.85 19.89
N ALA A 176 -6.33 3.35 18.95
CA ALA A 176 -6.32 3.83 17.57
C ALA A 176 -7.61 3.50 16.81
N LEU A 177 -8.22 2.33 17.06
CA LEU A 177 -9.49 1.94 16.47
C LEU A 177 -10.69 2.71 17.07
N ARG A 178 -10.61 3.13 18.34
CA ARG A 178 -11.68 3.91 18.99
C ARG A 178 -11.67 5.40 18.62
N LEU A 179 -10.50 5.98 18.34
CA LEU A 179 -10.45 7.33 17.74
C LEU A 179 -10.96 7.33 16.28
N ARG A 180 -10.73 6.25 15.53
CA ARG A 180 -11.19 6.14 14.14
C ARG A 180 -12.70 5.96 14.00
N SER A 181 -13.39 5.37 14.98
CA SER A 181 -14.86 5.25 14.96
C SER A 181 -15.60 6.54 15.35
N MET A 182 -14.93 7.52 15.96
CA MET A 182 -15.54 8.83 16.26
C MET A 182 -15.46 9.82 15.09
N LEU A 183 -14.63 9.55 14.07
CA LEU A 183 -14.59 10.32 12.83
C LEU A 183 -15.14 9.46 11.68
N GLY A 184 -16.45 9.55 11.48
CA GLY A 184 -17.25 8.72 10.57
C GLY A 184 -16.61 8.42 9.21
N ALA A 185 -16.39 7.13 8.97
CA ALA A 185 -15.85 6.57 7.74
C ALA A 185 -16.95 6.43 6.67
N GLY A 186 -17.08 7.45 5.81
CA GLY A 186 -17.86 7.38 4.58
C GLY A 186 -17.15 8.19 3.49
N ARG A 187 -17.48 7.94 2.21
CA ARG A 187 -16.94 8.64 1.01
C ARG A 187 -17.01 10.19 1.06
N SER A 188 -17.74 10.75 2.01
CA SER A 188 -17.79 12.19 2.30
C SER A 188 -16.64 12.69 3.18
N PHE A 189 -15.84 11.81 3.80
CA PHE A 189 -14.74 12.18 4.69
C PHE A 189 -13.60 12.85 3.93
N GLU A 190 -13.17 12.32 2.79
CA GLU A 190 -12.12 12.96 1.99
C GLU A 190 -12.52 14.38 1.59
N LYS A 191 -13.73 14.57 1.05
CA LYS A 191 -14.24 15.90 0.68
C LYS A 191 -14.30 16.83 1.88
N ARG A 192 -14.86 16.37 3.01
CA ARG A 192 -14.98 17.19 4.24
C ARG A 192 -13.62 17.51 4.85
N PHE A 193 -12.67 16.58 4.80
CA PHE A 193 -11.32 16.78 5.30
C PHE A 193 -10.57 17.81 4.45
N PHE A 194 -10.60 17.69 3.12
CA PHE A 194 -9.99 18.67 2.24
C PHE A 194 -10.67 20.04 2.34
N THR A 195 -12.00 20.10 2.46
CA THR A 195 -12.69 21.38 2.71
C THR A 195 -12.27 22.00 4.05
N ALA A 196 -12.21 21.22 5.13
CA ALA A 196 -11.79 21.71 6.44
C ALA A 196 -10.33 22.18 6.44
N LEU A 197 -9.43 21.42 5.81
CA LEU A 197 -8.03 21.78 5.66
C LEU A 197 -7.87 23.05 4.81
N PHE A 198 -8.64 23.19 3.74
CA PHE A 198 -8.62 24.37 2.88
C PHE A 198 -9.11 25.62 3.64
N VAL A 199 -10.21 25.53 4.39
CA VAL A 199 -10.70 26.62 5.23
C VAL A 199 -9.67 27.00 6.29
N LEU A 200 -9.01 26.02 6.90
CA LEU A 200 -7.96 26.25 7.90
C LEU A 200 -6.74 26.94 7.27
N CYS A 201 -6.27 26.48 6.11
CA CYS A 201 -5.18 27.11 5.38
C CYS A 201 -5.51 28.55 4.95
N PHE A 202 -6.70 28.80 4.40
CA PHE A 202 -7.12 30.15 3.99
C PHE A 202 -7.32 31.07 5.18
N GLY A 203 -7.90 30.56 6.28
CA GLY A 203 -8.03 31.30 7.52
C GLY A 203 -6.66 31.67 8.10
N PHE A 204 -5.71 30.72 8.11
CA PHE A 204 -4.34 30.96 8.56
C PHE A 204 -3.61 31.97 7.66
N LEU A 205 -3.75 31.87 6.34
CA LEU A 205 -3.15 32.81 5.41
C LEU A 205 -3.75 34.22 5.56
N GLY A 206 -5.07 34.32 5.74
CA GLY A 206 -5.75 35.58 6.04
C GLY A 206 -5.32 36.17 7.39
N TYR A 207 -5.08 35.31 8.39
CA TYR A 207 -4.54 35.72 9.69
C TYR A 207 -3.11 36.26 9.57
N LEU A 208 -2.23 35.58 8.83
CA LEU A 208 -0.88 36.10 8.54
C LEU A 208 -0.92 37.41 7.75
N TYR A 209 -1.83 37.54 6.79
CA TYR A 209 -2.04 38.78 6.07
C TYR A 209 -2.52 39.91 6.99
N TYR A 210 -3.40 39.61 7.95
CA TYR A 210 -3.86 40.58 8.94
C TYR A 210 -2.73 41.05 9.85
N LEU A 211 -1.86 40.13 10.32
CA LEU A 211 -0.70 40.49 11.13
C LEU A 211 0.33 41.33 10.36
N ASN A 212 0.46 41.12 9.05
CA ASN A 212 1.35 41.88 8.19
C ASN A 212 0.74 43.16 7.60
N LYS A 213 -0.52 43.50 7.94
CA LYS A 213 -1.06 44.80 7.53
C LYS A 213 -0.26 45.90 8.22
N PRO A 214 0.43 46.78 7.45
CA PRO A 214 1.07 47.93 8.06
C PRO A 214 -0.01 48.75 8.79
N PRO A 215 0.26 49.22 10.01
CA PRO A 215 -0.71 50.00 10.77
C PRO A 215 -1.15 51.20 9.91
N ALA A 216 -2.43 51.24 9.58
CA ALA A 216 -3.06 52.33 8.86
C ALA A 216 -3.04 53.57 9.77
N GLY A 217 -1.94 54.31 9.76
CA GLY A 217 -1.78 55.43 10.68
C GLY A 217 -0.41 56.06 10.79
N ARG A 218 0.59 55.70 9.96
CA ARG A 218 1.78 56.56 9.84
C ARG A 218 1.48 57.63 8.79
N LEU A 219 0.89 58.73 9.26
CA LEU A 219 0.84 59.99 8.52
C LEU A 219 2.22 60.23 7.91
N GLN A 220 2.29 60.23 6.58
CA GLN A 220 3.46 60.70 5.87
C GLN A 220 3.59 62.18 6.21
N VAL A 221 4.50 62.50 7.13
CA VAL A 221 5.03 63.85 7.26
C VAL A 221 5.77 64.09 5.96
N SER A 222 5.17 64.89 5.08
CA SER A 222 5.82 65.40 3.87
C SER A 222 7.03 66.23 4.28
N THR A 223 8.20 65.61 4.35
CA THR A 223 9.46 66.31 4.22
C THR A 223 9.68 66.53 2.73
N GLU A 224 9.23 67.67 2.22
CA GLU A 224 9.68 68.20 0.95
C GLU A 224 11.16 68.60 1.08
N PRO A 225 12.07 68.05 0.26
CA PRO A 225 13.33 68.71 -0.01
C PRO A 225 13.15 69.63 -1.22
N PHE A 226 13.24 70.92 -0.92
CA PHE A 226 13.50 72.00 -1.88
C PHE A 226 14.59 71.61 -2.89
N ALA A 227 14.30 71.87 -4.17
CA ALA A 227 15.22 72.19 -5.27
C ALA A 227 16.38 71.19 -5.55
N THR A 228 16.62 70.77 -6.78
CA THR A 228 17.13 71.69 -7.81
C THR A 228 16.98 71.06 -9.19
N VAL A 229 16.46 71.88 -10.09
CA VAL A 229 16.45 71.71 -11.54
C VAL A 229 17.90 71.67 -12.06
N VAL A 230 18.31 70.55 -12.65
CA VAL A 230 19.36 70.53 -13.69
C VAL A 230 18.90 69.56 -14.79
N LYS A 231 18.67 70.14 -15.97
CA LYS A 231 18.39 69.48 -17.25
C LYS A 231 19.70 68.93 -17.84
N GLU A 232 19.55 68.18 -18.93
CA GLU A 232 20.58 67.80 -19.93
C GLU A 232 21.49 66.63 -19.52
N THR A 233 21.89 65.67 -20.36
CA THR A 233 21.71 65.30 -21.78
C THR A 233 22.34 63.89 -21.88
N GLU A 234 22.33 63.25 -23.06
CA GLU A 234 22.98 61.97 -23.42
C GLU A 234 22.08 60.74 -23.20
N GLN A 235 21.29 60.27 -24.18
CA GLN A 235 21.69 59.76 -25.50
C GLN A 235 22.95 58.89 -25.48
N GLN A 236 22.82 57.71 -26.11
CA GLN A 236 23.90 56.93 -26.71
C GLN A 236 24.60 55.92 -25.79
N THR A 237 24.18 54.65 -25.87
CA THR A 237 25.07 53.52 -26.18
C THR A 237 24.22 52.34 -26.65
N GLN A 238 24.04 52.31 -27.97
CA GLN A 238 23.62 51.16 -28.76
C GLN A 238 24.90 50.42 -29.15
N VAL A 239 25.17 49.26 -28.54
CA VAL A 239 26.22 48.31 -28.91
C VAL A 239 25.56 46.92 -28.83
N ALA A 240 25.03 46.38 -29.92
CA ALA A 240 25.73 45.57 -30.92
C ALA A 240 26.22 44.21 -30.38
N ARG A 241 25.89 43.16 -31.16
CA ARG A 241 26.42 41.78 -31.17
C ARG A 241 25.83 40.82 -30.13
N VAL A 242 25.51 39.56 -30.42
CA VAL A 242 25.69 38.68 -31.59
C VAL A 242 24.73 37.49 -31.38
N SER A 243 23.95 37.13 -32.40
CA SER A 243 23.45 35.78 -32.60
C SER A 243 24.44 35.03 -33.49
N PRO A 244 24.68 33.73 -33.23
CA PRO A 244 24.67 32.79 -34.33
C PRO A 244 23.94 31.48 -34.01
N SER A 245 22.99 31.18 -34.89
CA SER A 245 22.56 29.92 -35.49
C SER A 245 22.65 28.56 -34.75
N PRO A 246 21.62 27.70 -34.94
CA PRO A 246 21.64 26.28 -34.56
C PRO A 246 22.47 25.46 -35.56
N MET A 247 23.44 24.68 -35.06
CA MET A 247 24.12 23.64 -35.83
C MET A 247 23.21 22.42 -35.98
N SER A 248 22.74 22.21 -37.20
CA SER A 248 22.24 20.91 -37.67
C SER A 248 23.42 19.93 -37.80
N LEU A 249 23.38 18.81 -37.09
CA LEU A 249 24.18 17.63 -37.43
C LEU A 249 23.26 16.51 -37.90
N SER A 250 23.32 16.34 -39.22
CA SER A 250 22.95 15.17 -40.00
C SER A 250 24.02 14.10 -39.83
N ALA A 251 23.64 12.85 -39.52
CA ALA A 251 24.25 11.58 -39.95
C ALA A 251 23.59 10.44 -39.16
N ALA A 252 22.73 9.63 -39.77
CA ALA A 252 23.12 8.43 -40.50
C ALA A 252 23.73 7.35 -39.60
N SER A 253 22.93 6.34 -39.25
CA SER A 253 23.37 4.95 -39.22
C SER A 253 22.16 4.04 -39.34
N ARG A 254 21.99 3.62 -40.59
CA ARG A 254 21.17 2.54 -41.09
C ARG A 254 21.92 1.25 -40.76
N THR A 255 21.36 0.38 -39.94
CA THR A 255 21.76 -1.03 -39.90
C THR A 255 20.52 -1.89 -40.03
N ASP A 256 20.31 -2.30 -41.27
CA ASP A 256 19.63 -3.52 -41.63
C ASP A 256 20.26 -4.69 -40.86
N ALA A 257 19.44 -5.52 -40.24
CA ALA A 257 19.78 -6.90 -39.94
C ALA A 257 18.48 -7.73 -39.94
N SER A 258 18.03 -7.99 -41.17
CA SER A 258 17.19 -9.13 -41.49
C SER A 258 17.90 -10.41 -41.02
N TYR A 259 17.28 -11.15 -40.10
CA TYR A 259 17.47 -12.59 -40.00
C TYR A 259 16.11 -13.27 -39.95
N LEU A 260 15.71 -13.71 -41.14
CA LEU A 260 14.93 -14.92 -41.37
C LEU A 260 15.56 -16.07 -40.58
N THR A 261 14.82 -16.83 -39.79
CA THR A 261 14.76 -18.28 -40.00
C THR A 261 13.48 -18.85 -39.40
N ALA A 262 12.68 -19.44 -40.28
CA ALA A 262 11.60 -20.35 -39.96
C ALA A 262 12.17 -21.61 -39.30
N GLY A 263 11.45 -22.13 -38.31
CA GLY A 263 11.77 -23.37 -37.61
C GLY A 263 10.50 -24.14 -37.27
N THR A 264 9.71 -24.45 -38.29
CA THR A 264 8.66 -25.47 -38.23
C THR A 264 9.33 -26.84 -38.12
N VAL A 265 9.19 -27.51 -36.98
CA VAL A 265 9.25 -28.99 -36.93
C VAL A 265 8.04 -29.48 -36.14
N ARG A 266 7.26 -30.29 -36.85
CA ARG A 266 6.01 -30.92 -36.49
C ARG A 266 6.27 -32.42 -36.52
N ALA A 267 5.74 -33.13 -35.51
CA ALA A 267 5.57 -34.59 -35.43
C ALA A 267 6.89 -35.38 -35.34
N ILE A 268 6.98 -36.56 -34.73
CA ILE A 268 6.15 -37.77 -34.88
C ILE A 268 6.41 -38.69 -33.66
N GLU A 269 5.37 -39.44 -33.27
CA GLU A 269 5.32 -40.69 -32.45
C GLU A 269 5.74 -40.72 -30.99
#